data_AF-A0A165ICY7-F1
#
_entry.id   AF-A0A165ICY7-F1
#
_cell.length_a   1.000
_cell.length_b   1.000
_cell.length_c   1.000
_cell.angle_alpha   90.00
_cell.angle_beta   90.00
_cell.angle_gamma   90.00
#
_symmetry.space_group_name_H-M   'P 1'
#
loop_
_entity.id
_entity.type
_entity.pdbx_description
1 polymer ?
#
loop_
_entity_poly.entity_id
_entity_poly.type
_entity_poly.pdbx_seq_one_letter_code
_entity_poly.pdbx_strand_id
1 'polypeptide(L)'
;MGPTGEDGYVYDHIVEQSQEGKSGFNREDINNPCNMAPAPSWANQARANYYNSKPDFTQGLRVRDWLAQQEYSFEEQRQFGLDILGRILRGDNLN
;
A
#
# COMPACT_ATOMS: atom_id res chain seq x y z
N MET A 1 -2.94 2.70 13.70
CA MET A 1 -2.90 1.26 14.03
C MET A 1 -4.32 0.75 13.90
N GLY A 2 -4.61 -0.09 12.89
CA GLY A 2 -5.93 -0.69 12.68
C GLY A 2 -6.22 -1.81 13.68
N PRO A 3 -7.48 -2.27 13.78
CA PRO A 3 -7.85 -3.34 14.70
C PRO A 3 -7.10 -4.63 14.37
N THR A 4 -6.51 -5.23 15.39
CA THR A 4 -5.79 -6.50 15.34
C THR A 4 -6.77 -7.60 14.91
N GLY A 5 -6.59 -8.16 13.73
CA GLY A 5 -7.26 -9.40 13.33
C GLY A 5 -6.69 -10.57 14.13
N GLU A 6 -7.41 -11.69 14.14
CA GLU A 6 -6.96 -12.93 14.80
C GLU A 6 -5.50 -13.29 14.44
N ASP A 7 -4.77 -13.83 15.41
CA ASP A 7 -3.49 -14.53 15.25
C ASP A 7 -2.45 -13.81 14.37
N GLY A 8 -2.23 -12.52 14.65
CA GLY A 8 -1.14 -11.75 14.05
C GLY A 8 -1.44 -11.22 12.65
N TYR A 9 -2.70 -11.21 12.23
CA TYR A 9 -3.18 -10.50 11.04
C TYR A 9 -3.74 -9.12 11.38
N VAL A 10 -3.76 -8.22 10.40
CA VAL A 10 -4.36 -6.89 10.50
C VAL A 10 -5.16 -6.62 9.24
N TYR A 11 -6.25 -5.86 9.35
CA TYR A 11 -6.92 -5.30 8.19
C TYR A 11 -6.17 -4.05 7.73
N ASP A 12 -5.69 -4.09 6.49
CA ASP A 12 -4.80 -3.09 5.94
C ASP A 12 -5.37 -2.52 4.64
N HIS A 13 -5.12 -1.23 4.40
CA HIS A 13 -5.64 -0.51 3.23
C HIS A 13 -4.74 -0.83 2.02
N ILE A 14 -5.26 -1.45 0.96
CA ILE A 14 -4.49 -1.79 -0.24
C ILE A 14 -3.87 -0.53 -0.86
N VAL A 15 -4.69 0.48 -1.11
CA VAL A 15 -4.23 1.86 -1.37
C VAL A 15 -3.99 2.55 -0.02
N GLU A 16 -2.77 3.01 0.26
CA GLU A 16 -2.41 3.65 1.53
C GLU A 16 -3.34 4.84 1.86
N GLN A 17 -3.76 4.97 3.12
CA GLN A 17 -4.61 6.09 3.58
C GLN A 17 -4.02 7.48 3.24
N SER A 18 -2.70 7.60 3.16
CA SER A 18 -2.05 8.87 2.77
C SER A 18 -2.41 9.32 1.35
N GLN A 19 -2.91 8.43 0.49
CA GLN A 19 -3.32 8.78 -0.87
C GLN A 19 -4.61 9.62 -0.92
N GLU A 20 -5.38 9.69 0.17
CA GLU A 20 -6.44 10.70 0.33
C GLU A 20 -5.88 12.12 0.14
N GLY A 21 -4.74 12.42 0.77
CA GLY A 21 -4.08 13.72 0.66
C GLY A 21 -3.05 13.84 -0.47
N LYS A 22 -2.41 12.73 -0.86
CA LYS A 22 -1.33 12.74 -1.86
C LYS A 22 -1.85 12.64 -3.29
N SER A 23 -2.71 11.67 -3.56
CA SER A 23 -3.36 11.47 -4.87
C SER A 23 -4.73 12.16 -4.98
N GLY A 24 -5.27 12.67 -3.87
CA GLY A 24 -6.59 13.30 -3.87
C GLY A 24 -7.73 12.29 -3.99
N PHE A 25 -7.49 11.01 -3.68
CA PHE A 25 -8.55 10.00 -3.74
C PHE A 25 -9.62 10.26 -2.68
N ASN A 26 -10.85 9.93 -3.04
CA ASN A 26 -12.00 10.18 -2.19
C ASN A 26 -11.89 9.33 -0.92
N ARG A 27 -12.32 9.91 0.21
CA ARG A 27 -12.36 9.22 1.50
C ARG A 27 -13.20 7.94 1.47
N GLU A 28 -14.24 7.93 0.66
CA GLU A 28 -15.14 6.78 0.48
C GLU A 28 -14.44 5.61 -0.20
N ASP A 29 -13.61 5.87 -1.22
CA ASP A 29 -12.82 4.84 -1.90
C ASP A 29 -11.72 4.29 -0.98
N ILE A 30 -11.04 5.19 -0.25
CA ILE A 30 -9.99 4.80 0.70
C ILE A 30 -10.55 3.89 1.80
N ASN A 31 -11.67 4.25 2.43
CA ASN A 31 -12.26 3.47 3.52
C ASN A 31 -13.20 2.35 3.03
N ASN A 32 -13.30 2.12 1.71
CA ASN A 32 -14.16 1.08 1.15
C ASN A 32 -13.65 -0.31 1.59
N PRO A 33 -14.54 -1.24 2.02
CA PRO A 33 -14.14 -2.62 2.34
C PRO A 33 -13.39 -3.33 1.20
N CYS A 34 -13.66 -3.00 -0.07
CA CYS A 34 -12.94 -3.53 -1.23
C CYS A 34 -11.46 -3.09 -1.30
N ASN A 35 -11.10 -2.02 -0.57
CA ASN A 35 -9.74 -1.54 -0.36
C ASN A 35 -9.11 -2.10 0.91
N MET A 36 -9.80 -2.96 1.67
CA MET A 36 -9.26 -3.56 2.89
C MET A 36 -9.02 -5.04 2.68
N ALA A 37 -7.82 -5.52 3.02
CA ALA A 37 -7.50 -6.94 2.98
C ALA A 37 -6.84 -7.38 4.29
N PRO A 38 -7.13 -8.61 4.78
CA PRO A 38 -6.37 -9.18 5.88
C PRO A 38 -4.95 -9.48 5.40
N ALA A 39 -3.96 -8.95 6.10
CA ALA A 39 -2.55 -9.23 5.86
C ALA A 39 -1.87 -9.63 7.17
N PRO A 40 -0.89 -10.55 7.15
CA PRO A 40 -0.03 -10.76 8.32
C PRO A 40 0.60 -9.43 8.76
N SER A 41 0.68 -9.19 10.07
CA SER A 41 1.25 -7.98 10.65
C SER A 41 2.68 -7.71 10.17
N TRP A 42 3.49 -8.76 9.97
CA TRP A 42 4.82 -8.66 9.40
C TRP A 42 4.80 -8.17 7.94
N ALA A 43 3.82 -8.64 7.14
CA ALA A 43 3.67 -8.25 5.75
C ALA A 43 3.20 -6.80 5.63
N ASN A 44 2.25 -6.39 6.48
CA ASN A 44 1.82 -5.00 6.62
C ASN A 44 3.02 -4.08 6.96
N GLN A 45 3.87 -4.46 7.92
CA GLN A 45 5.07 -3.68 8.26
C GLN A 45 6.07 -3.62 7.11
N ALA A 46 6.33 -4.75 6.43
CA ALA A 46 7.22 -4.80 5.27
C ALA A 46 6.70 -3.89 4.13
N ARG A 47 5.39 -3.88 3.91
CA ARG A 47 4.74 -3.03 2.91
C ARG A 47 4.86 -1.55 3.28
N ALA A 48 4.56 -1.19 4.52
CA ALA A 48 4.73 0.20 5.00
C ALA A 48 6.19 0.69 4.84
N ASN A 49 7.17 -0.18 5.07
CA ASN A 49 8.58 0.11 4.85
C ASN A 49 8.88 0.32 3.35
N TYR A 50 8.35 -0.53 2.46
CA TYR A 50 8.49 -0.37 1.01
C TYR A 50 7.89 0.94 0.51
N TYR A 51 6.67 1.29 0.92
CA TYR A 51 6.07 2.57 0.52
C TYR A 51 6.84 3.80 1.02
N ASN A 52 7.67 3.64 2.07
CA ASN A 52 8.56 4.66 2.60
C ASN A 52 9.99 4.62 2.00
N SER A 53 10.34 3.55 1.26
CA SER A 53 11.65 3.40 0.63
C SER A 53 11.71 4.23 -0.66
N LYS A 54 12.91 4.31 -1.23
CA LYS A 54 13.22 5.09 -2.43
C LYS A 54 13.96 4.25 -3.48
N PRO A 55 13.31 3.26 -4.11
CA PRO A 55 13.95 2.46 -5.16
C PRO A 55 14.34 3.32 -6.36
N ASP A 56 15.30 2.89 -7.17
CA ASP A 56 15.89 3.70 -8.25
C ASP A 56 14.84 4.25 -9.24
N PHE A 57 13.78 3.49 -9.52
CA PHE A 57 12.71 3.90 -10.45
C PHE A 57 11.92 5.13 -9.96
N THR A 58 11.95 5.42 -8.66
CA THR A 58 11.26 6.57 -8.06
C THR A 58 12.05 7.87 -8.18
N GLN A 59 13.27 7.82 -8.73
CA GLN A 59 14.15 8.99 -8.92
C GLN A 59 14.36 9.80 -7.63
N GLY A 60 14.46 9.10 -6.49
CA GLY A 60 14.72 9.71 -5.17
C GLY A 60 13.48 10.10 -4.37
N LEU A 61 12.27 9.83 -4.87
CA LEU A 61 11.01 9.97 -4.14
C LEU A 61 10.71 8.74 -3.30
N ARG A 62 9.87 8.86 -2.28
CA ARG A 62 9.31 7.65 -1.65
C ARG A 62 8.34 7.02 -2.63
N VAL A 63 8.19 5.70 -2.63
CA VAL A 63 7.22 5.01 -3.52
C VAL A 63 5.82 5.65 -3.43
N ARG A 64 5.35 5.98 -2.22
CA ARG A 64 4.04 6.65 -2.05
C ARG A 64 3.94 8.05 -2.63
N ASP A 65 5.06 8.77 -2.71
CA ASP A 65 5.14 10.10 -3.31
C ASP A 65 5.25 9.99 -4.83
N TRP A 66 6.01 9.00 -5.32
CA TRP A 66 6.11 8.68 -6.74
C TRP A 66 4.75 8.26 -7.33
N LEU A 67 4.01 7.39 -6.63
CA LEU A 67 2.66 6.97 -7.01
C LEU A 67 1.70 8.16 -7.14
N ALA A 68 1.81 9.14 -6.25
CA ALA A 68 0.99 10.34 -6.28
C ALA A 68 1.30 11.28 -7.46
N GLN A 69 2.50 11.16 -8.04
CA GLN A 69 2.87 11.88 -9.27
C GLN A 69 2.50 11.11 -10.54
N GLN A 70 2.29 9.80 -10.44
CA GLN A 70 1.74 9.05 -11.56
C GLN A 70 0.25 9.39 -11.63
N GLU A 71 -0.28 9.69 -12.82
CA GLU A 71 -1.71 9.96 -13.03
C GLU A 71 -2.56 8.67 -12.90
N TYR A 72 -2.20 7.79 -11.96
CA TYR A 72 -2.86 6.53 -11.68
C TYR A 72 -4.22 6.76 -11.03
N SER A 73 -5.22 6.09 -11.58
CA SER A 73 -6.51 5.88 -10.94
C SER A 73 -6.36 5.10 -9.63
N PHE A 74 -7.43 5.16 -8.82
CA PHE A 74 -7.52 4.38 -7.60
C PHE A 74 -7.29 2.88 -7.84
N GLU A 75 -7.87 2.32 -8.91
CA GLU A 75 -7.73 0.89 -9.21
C GLU A 75 -6.31 0.54 -9.65
N GLU A 76 -5.61 1.41 -10.38
CA GLU A 76 -4.19 1.19 -10.73
C GLU A 76 -3.29 1.18 -9.49
N GLN A 77 -3.50 2.11 -8.55
CA GLN A 77 -2.79 2.07 -7.28
C GLN A 77 -3.17 0.87 -6.42
N ARG A 78 -4.43 0.41 -6.50
CA ARG A 78 -4.90 -0.80 -5.81
C ARG A 78 -4.23 -2.05 -6.37
N GLN A 79 -4.13 -2.18 -7.70
CA GLN A 79 -3.40 -3.26 -8.36
C GLN A 79 -1.92 -3.25 -8.00
N PHE A 80 -1.29 -2.07 -7.97
CA PHE A 80 0.08 -1.92 -7.47
C PHE A 80 0.22 -2.42 -6.03
N GLY A 81 -0.69 -2.02 -5.13
CA GLY A 81 -0.67 -2.48 -3.73
C GLY A 81 -0.87 -3.99 -3.56
N LEU A 82 -1.72 -4.60 -4.40
CA LEU A 82 -1.92 -6.06 -4.43
C LEU A 82 -0.67 -6.80 -4.93
N ASP A 83 -0.01 -6.31 -5.98
CA ASP A 83 1.23 -6.89 -6.48
C ASP A 83 2.32 -6.88 -5.40
N ILE A 84 2.55 -5.72 -4.77
CA ILE A 84 3.54 -5.60 -3.71
C ILE A 84 3.23 -6.52 -2.53
N LEU A 85 1.98 -6.61 -2.09
CA LEU A 85 1.58 -7.54 -1.04
C LEU A 85 1.86 -8.99 -1.45
N GLY A 86 1.51 -9.39 -2.67
CA GLY A 86 1.78 -10.72 -3.21
C GLY A 86 3.28 -11.04 -3.24
N ARG A 87 4.12 -10.08 -3.65
CA ARG A 87 5.57 -10.20 -3.67
C ARG A 87 6.17 -10.36 -2.28
N ILE A 88 5.70 -9.58 -1.30
CA ILE A 88 6.10 -9.69 0.12
C ILE A 88 5.77 -11.08 0.66
N LEU A 89 4.57 -11.58 0.38
CA LEU A 89 4.12 -12.89 0.86
C LEU A 89 4.94 -14.05 0.26
N ARG A 90 5.48 -13.87 -0.95
CA ARG A 90 6.38 -14.85 -1.59
C ARG A 90 7.85 -14.71 -1.17
N GLY A 91 8.22 -13.63 -0.50
CA GLY A 91 9.61 -13.31 -0.16
C GLY A 91 10.42 -12.77 -1.33
N ASP A 92 9.77 -12.15 -2.31
CA ASP A 92 10.44 -11.55 -3.48
C ASP A 92 11.24 -10.31 -3.06
N ASN A 93 12.35 -10.04 -3.76
CA ASN A 93 13.09 -8.79 -3.58
C ASN A 93 12.31 -7.62 -4.22
N LEU A 94 12.18 -6.51 -3.49
CA LEU A 94 11.42 -5.32 -3.90
C LEU A 94 12.31 -4.12 -4.27
N ASN A 95 13.63 -4.23 -4.13
CA ASN A 95 14.57 -3.15 -4.44
C ASN A 95 14.88 -3.04 -5.92
#